data_AF-A0A0K8VXV7-F1
#
_entry.id   AF-A0A0K8VXV7-F1
#
_cell.length_a   1.000
_cell.length_b   1.000
_cell.length_c   1.000
_cell.angle_alpha   90.00
_cell.angle_beta   90.00
_cell.angle_gamma   90.00
#
_symmetry.space_group_name_H-M   'P 1'
#
loop_
_entity.id
_entity.type
_entity.pdbx_description
1 polymer ?
#
loop_
_entity_poly.entity_id
_entity_poly.type
_entity_poly.pdbx_seq_one_letter_code
_entity_poly.pdbx_strand_id
1 'polypeptide(L)'
;MLVFSGFNGFGQFAVDGQRSGNAFTGISLEKSMTGEQSILHVAISWSYTAYATKNQLMLRGFLSGTPNSTLSLENSESIVQLAACDRFCLVLCENGKLYKVRAENDAQLQEVKLEAEVLALPQKRTIFGDLKPTLGQAARIHITHIACGSNINVAISETNAVYSVPSKIHQFPK
;
A
#
# COMPACT_ATOMS: atom_id res chain seq x y z
N MET A 1 -16.96 10.03 -9.51
CA MET A 1 -17.42 9.01 -10.48
C MET A 1 -16.20 8.33 -11.06
N LEU A 2 -16.07 7.01 -10.90
CA LEU A 2 -15.00 6.21 -11.51
C LEU A 2 -15.54 5.59 -12.81
N VAL A 3 -14.68 5.46 -13.81
CA VAL A 3 -15.00 4.79 -15.07
C VAL A 3 -13.91 3.78 -15.39
N PHE A 4 -14.27 2.67 -16.01
CA PHE A 4 -13.30 1.69 -16.52
C PHE A 4 -13.58 1.37 -17.98
N SER A 5 -12.55 0.89 -18.67
CA SER A 5 -12.64 0.25 -19.97
C SER A 5 -11.60 -0.87 -19.99
N GLY A 6 -11.91 -1.98 -20.67
CA GLY A 6 -11.04 -3.15 -20.76
C GLY A 6 -11.59 -4.38 -20.07
N PHE A 7 -10.69 -5.23 -19.60
CA PHE A 7 -10.99 -6.55 -19.06
C PHE A 7 -11.56 -6.48 -17.63
N ASN A 8 -12.67 -7.18 -17.37
CA ASN A 8 -13.30 -7.31 -16.05
C ASN A 8 -13.66 -8.78 -15.73
N GLY A 9 -12.95 -9.75 -16.34
CA GLY A 9 -13.26 -11.17 -16.14
C GLY A 9 -13.02 -11.65 -14.70
N PHE A 10 -12.26 -10.89 -13.91
CA PHE A 10 -12.03 -11.15 -12.49
C PHE A 10 -13.05 -10.45 -11.58
N GLY A 11 -13.95 -9.63 -12.12
CA GLY A 11 -14.93 -8.89 -11.32
C GLY A 11 -14.35 -7.71 -10.54
N GLN A 12 -13.16 -7.26 -10.90
CA GLN A 12 -12.40 -6.23 -10.19
C GLN A 12 -13.05 -4.85 -10.21
N PHE A 13 -14.04 -4.63 -11.08
CA PHE A 13 -14.77 -3.36 -11.19
C PHE A 13 -16.22 -3.42 -10.70
N ALA A 14 -16.63 -4.54 -10.08
CA ALA A 14 -17.98 -4.72 -9.51
C ALA A 14 -19.15 -4.45 -10.47
N VAL A 15 -18.96 -4.68 -11.77
CA VAL A 15 -20.05 -4.62 -12.77
C VAL A 15 -20.55 -6.01 -13.07
N ASP A 16 -21.78 -6.29 -12.63
CA ASP A 16 -22.44 -7.57 -12.84
C ASP A 16 -22.61 -7.87 -14.33
N GLY A 17 -22.29 -9.09 -14.74
CA GLY A 17 -22.48 -9.58 -16.12
C GLY A 17 -21.51 -9.03 -17.17
N GLN A 18 -20.77 -7.94 -16.90
CA GLN A 18 -19.86 -7.33 -17.87
C GLN A 18 -18.42 -7.80 -17.67
N ARG A 19 -18.01 -8.83 -18.43
CA ARG A 19 -16.65 -9.42 -18.33
C ARG A 19 -15.57 -8.65 -19.10
N SER A 20 -15.95 -7.81 -20.05
CA SER A 20 -15.05 -6.91 -20.77
C SER A 20 -15.87 -5.82 -21.46
N GLY A 21 -15.25 -4.70 -21.77
CA GLY A 21 -15.88 -3.64 -22.56
C GLY A 21 -14.84 -2.79 -23.27
N ASN A 22 -15.15 -2.38 -24.49
CA ASN A 22 -14.31 -1.47 -25.29
C ASN A 22 -14.76 0.00 -25.13
N ALA A 23 -15.74 0.26 -24.26
CA ALA A 23 -16.28 1.57 -23.96
C ALA A 23 -16.14 1.88 -22.47
N PHE A 24 -15.96 3.17 -22.16
CA PHE A 24 -15.94 3.64 -20.79
C PHE A 24 -17.29 3.39 -20.11
N THR A 25 -17.25 2.54 -19.09
CA THR A 25 -18.41 2.17 -18.28
C THR A 25 -18.24 2.79 -16.89
N GLY A 26 -19.27 3.50 -16.43
CA GLY A 26 -19.30 4.03 -15.07
C GLY A 26 -19.34 2.91 -14.05
N ILE A 27 -18.54 3.03 -12.99
CA ILE A 27 -18.48 2.07 -11.90
C ILE A 27 -18.80 2.71 -10.56
N SER A 28 -19.53 1.93 -9.76
CA SER A 28 -19.90 2.25 -8.40
C SER A 28 -19.34 1.19 -7.47
N LEU A 29 -18.06 1.31 -7.12
CA LEU A 29 -17.38 0.44 -6.15
C LEU A 29 -17.94 0.63 -4.71
N GLU A 30 -18.68 1.72 -4.49
CA GLU A 30 -19.31 2.10 -3.21
C GLU A 30 -20.46 1.19 -2.79
N LYS A 31 -21.07 0.41 -3.70
CA LYS A 31 -22.18 -0.51 -3.33
C LYS A 31 -21.77 -1.58 -2.32
N SER A 32 -20.47 -1.78 -2.12
CA SER A 32 -19.91 -2.71 -1.14
C SER A 32 -19.59 -2.06 0.21
N MET A 33 -19.86 -0.75 0.39
CA MET A 33 -19.50 0.01 1.58
C MET A 33 -20.74 0.41 2.38
N THR A 34 -20.65 0.33 3.71
CA THR A 34 -21.72 0.76 4.60
C THR A 34 -21.62 2.27 4.85
N GLY A 35 -22.53 3.06 4.27
CA GLY A 35 -22.63 4.51 4.47
C GLY A 35 -22.14 5.35 3.28
N GLU A 36 -22.35 6.68 3.35
CA GLU A 36 -21.84 7.65 2.37
C GLU A 36 -20.33 7.86 2.57
N GLN A 37 -19.51 6.92 2.09
CA GLN A 37 -18.06 7.10 2.05
C GLN A 37 -17.58 7.21 0.60
N SER A 38 -17.07 8.38 0.24
CA SER A 38 -16.48 8.59 -1.08
C SER A 38 -15.11 7.92 -1.18
N ILE A 39 -14.86 7.28 -2.31
CA ILE A 39 -13.56 6.69 -2.62
C ILE A 39 -12.54 7.81 -2.85
N LEU A 40 -11.45 7.79 -2.09
CA LEU A 40 -10.39 8.79 -2.15
C LEU A 40 -9.21 8.33 -3.00
N HIS A 41 -8.89 7.04 -2.94
CA HIS A 41 -7.73 6.47 -3.61
C HIS A 41 -8.08 5.18 -4.33
N VAL A 42 -7.48 4.98 -5.51
CA VAL A 42 -7.64 3.77 -6.33
C VAL A 42 -6.27 3.36 -6.87
N ALA A 43 -5.97 2.07 -6.81
CA ALA A 43 -4.84 1.45 -7.49
C ALA A 43 -5.31 0.17 -8.18
N ILE A 44 -4.85 -0.05 -9.40
CA ILE A 44 -5.34 -1.14 -10.25
C ILE A 44 -4.16 -2.06 -10.58
N SER A 45 -4.36 -3.37 -10.42
CA SER A 45 -3.47 -4.40 -10.94
C SER A 45 -4.12 -5.10 -12.13
N TRP A 46 -3.46 -6.11 -12.70
CA TRP A 46 -4.12 -6.94 -13.72
C TRP A 46 -5.32 -7.71 -13.17
N SER A 47 -5.21 -8.21 -11.94
CA SER A 47 -6.12 -9.20 -11.37
C SER A 47 -7.14 -8.64 -10.38
N TYR A 48 -6.90 -7.45 -9.82
CA TYR A 48 -7.77 -6.82 -8.83
C TYR A 48 -7.68 -5.29 -8.86
N THR A 49 -8.67 -4.65 -8.25
CA THR A 49 -8.69 -3.23 -7.95
C THR A 49 -8.60 -3.06 -6.44
N ALA A 50 -7.65 -2.25 -5.98
CA ALA A 50 -7.61 -1.74 -4.63
C ALA A 50 -8.22 -0.34 -4.61
N TYR A 51 -9.07 -0.07 -3.64
CA TYR A 51 -9.59 1.27 -3.42
C TYR A 51 -9.70 1.53 -1.92
N ALA A 52 -9.48 2.79 -1.54
CA ALA A 52 -9.57 3.23 -0.16
C ALA A 52 -10.52 4.42 -0.07
N THR A 53 -11.26 4.44 1.04
CA THR A 53 -11.96 5.64 1.51
C THR A 53 -11.00 6.40 2.43
N LYS A 54 -11.41 6.69 3.68
CA LYS A 54 -10.54 7.32 4.67
C LYS A 54 -9.58 6.30 5.27
N ASN A 55 -10.09 5.39 6.10
CA ASN A 55 -9.29 4.43 6.85
C ASN A 55 -9.58 2.97 6.44
N GLN A 56 -10.52 2.77 5.52
CA GLN A 56 -10.90 1.45 5.02
C GLN A 56 -10.25 1.19 3.66
N LEU A 57 -9.66 0.01 3.53
CA LEU A 57 -9.11 -0.53 2.31
C LEU A 57 -9.98 -1.67 1.81
N MET A 58 -10.28 -1.66 0.51
CA MET A 58 -10.95 -2.75 -0.16
C MET A 58 -10.13 -3.25 -1.34
N LEU A 59 -9.99 -4.57 -1.45
CA LEU A 59 -9.46 -5.25 -2.63
C LEU A 59 -10.58 -6.05 -3.26
N ARG A 60 -10.77 -5.92 -4.58
CA ARG A 60 -11.79 -6.68 -5.32
C ARG A 60 -11.23 -7.23 -6.61
N GLY A 61 -11.50 -8.50 -6.91
CA GLY A 61 -11.09 -9.13 -8.16
C GLY A 61 -10.81 -10.62 -7.99
N PHE A 62 -9.66 -11.05 -8.49
CA PHE A 62 -9.17 -12.42 -8.38
C PHE A 62 -8.24 -12.56 -7.18
N LEU A 63 -8.78 -13.03 -6.05
CA LEU A 63 -8.06 -13.20 -4.79
C LEU A 63 -8.03 -14.68 -4.41
N SER A 64 -6.87 -15.19 -3.99
CA SER A 64 -6.64 -16.62 -3.68
C SER A 64 -7.22 -17.58 -4.74
N GLY A 65 -7.08 -17.25 -6.02
CA GLY A 65 -7.56 -18.10 -7.11
C GLY A 65 -9.06 -18.00 -7.44
N THR A 66 -9.81 -17.12 -6.77
CA THR A 66 -11.27 -16.98 -6.93
C THR A 66 -11.63 -15.61 -7.51
N PRO A 67 -12.37 -15.51 -8.65
CA PRO A 67 -12.84 -14.23 -9.19
C PRO A 67 -14.04 -13.69 -8.40
N ASN A 68 -14.31 -12.39 -8.53
CA ASN A 68 -15.35 -11.67 -7.78
C ASN A 68 -15.14 -11.71 -6.25
N SER A 69 -13.95 -12.05 -5.80
CA SER A 69 -13.58 -11.99 -4.39
C SER A 69 -13.45 -10.55 -3.93
N THR A 70 -13.79 -10.30 -2.67
CA THR A 70 -13.66 -9.00 -2.02
C THR A 70 -13.02 -9.20 -0.64
N LEU A 71 -11.98 -8.42 -0.35
CA LEU A 71 -11.35 -8.30 0.97
C LEU A 71 -11.55 -6.88 1.47
N SER A 72 -11.99 -6.72 2.71
CA SER A 72 -12.13 -5.42 3.38
C SER A 72 -11.26 -5.42 4.63
N LEU A 73 -10.41 -4.40 4.76
CA LEU A 73 -9.54 -4.20 5.90
C LEU A 73 -9.72 -2.78 6.44
N GLU A 74 -9.66 -2.65 7.75
CA GLU A 74 -9.65 -1.35 8.41
C GLU A 74 -8.26 -1.05 8.94
N ASN A 75 -7.86 0.20 8.80
CA ASN A 75 -6.64 0.72 9.35
C ASN A 75 -6.96 1.78 10.42
N SER A 76 -6.05 1.96 11.38
CA SER A 76 -6.24 2.96 12.43
C SER A 76 -6.09 4.41 11.93
N GLU A 77 -5.44 4.58 10.78
CA GLU A 77 -5.01 5.87 10.23
C GLU A 77 -5.57 6.06 8.83
N SER A 78 -5.75 7.31 8.42
CA SER A 78 -6.19 7.66 7.07
C SER A 78 -5.18 7.15 6.04
N ILE A 79 -5.67 6.49 5.00
CA ILE A 79 -4.90 6.07 3.83
C ILE A 79 -4.78 7.27 2.90
N VAL A 80 -3.57 7.58 2.44
CA VAL A 80 -3.29 8.73 1.57
C VAL A 80 -2.78 8.33 0.19
N GLN A 81 -2.30 7.09 0.04
CA GLN A 81 -1.87 6.58 -1.27
C GLN A 81 -1.96 5.05 -1.31
N LEU A 82 -2.31 4.54 -2.50
CA LEU A 82 -2.28 3.12 -2.84
C LEU A 82 -1.34 2.88 -4.03
N ALA A 83 -0.63 1.76 -4.04
CA ALA A 83 0.11 1.29 -5.21
C ALA A 83 0.01 -0.23 -5.32
N ALA A 84 -0.52 -0.73 -6.43
CA ALA A 84 -0.85 -2.15 -6.59
C ALA A 84 0.03 -2.83 -7.64
N CYS A 85 0.41 -4.08 -7.36
CA CYS A 85 0.84 -5.06 -8.36
C CYS A 85 0.01 -6.33 -8.20
N ASP A 86 0.17 -7.31 -9.09
CA ASP A 86 -0.66 -8.52 -9.10
C ASP A 86 -0.56 -9.37 -7.83
N ARG A 87 0.52 -9.22 -7.05
CA ARG A 87 0.77 -10.02 -5.84
C ARG A 87 0.30 -9.34 -4.55
N PHE A 88 0.37 -8.02 -4.49
CA PHE A 88 0.07 -7.25 -3.29
C PHE A 88 -0.19 -5.78 -3.60
N CYS A 89 -0.83 -5.11 -2.64
CA CYS A 89 -1.01 -3.66 -2.63
C CYS A 89 -0.16 -3.06 -1.50
N LEU A 90 0.55 -1.98 -1.81
CA LEU A 90 1.17 -1.08 -0.84
C LEU A 90 0.18 0.00 -0.44
N VAL A 91 0.14 0.27 0.86
CA VAL A 91 -0.81 1.18 1.49
C VAL A 91 -0.03 2.19 2.32
N LEU A 92 -0.06 3.45 1.92
CA LEU A 92 0.58 4.54 2.65
C LEU A 92 -0.47 5.27 3.49
N CYS A 93 -0.15 5.45 4.77
CA CYS A 93 -1.01 6.18 5.70
C CYS A 93 -0.50 7.60 5.96
N GLU A 94 -1.38 8.47 6.43
CA GLU A 94 -1.10 9.89 6.72
C GLU A 94 0.03 10.09 7.74
N ASN A 95 0.20 9.17 8.68
CA ASN A 95 1.31 9.18 9.63
C ASN A 95 2.67 8.72 9.03
N GLY A 96 2.71 8.45 7.72
CA GLY A 96 3.90 8.01 6.97
C GLY A 96 4.24 6.53 7.12
N LYS A 97 3.38 5.74 7.80
CA LYS A 97 3.56 4.28 7.87
C LYS A 97 3.20 3.61 6.56
N LEU A 98 4.02 2.65 6.19
CA LEU A 98 3.84 1.82 5.00
C LEU A 98 3.36 0.43 5.38
N TYR A 99 2.27 -0.02 4.77
CA TYR A 99 1.75 -1.36 4.92
C TYR A 99 1.73 -2.10 3.59
N LYS A 100 1.68 -3.43 3.68
CA LYS A 100 1.55 -4.34 2.57
C LYS A 100 0.40 -5.31 2.84
N VAL A 101 -0.46 -5.52 1.85
CA VAL A 101 -1.52 -6.53 1.87
C VAL A 101 -1.41 -7.41 0.64
N ARG A 102 -1.49 -8.74 0.81
CA ARG A 102 -1.48 -9.68 -0.32
C ARG A 102 -2.84 -9.72 -1.01
N ALA A 103 -2.85 -10.09 -2.29
CA ALA A 103 -4.09 -10.33 -3.04
C ALA A 103 -4.72 -11.71 -2.68
N GLU A 104 -5.00 -11.91 -1.40
CA GLU A 104 -5.52 -13.16 -0.82
C GLU A 104 -6.77 -12.84 0.06
N ASN A 105 -7.76 -13.73 0.13
CA ASN A 105 -9.05 -13.48 0.80
C ASN A 105 -8.97 -13.21 2.31
N ASP A 106 -7.91 -13.67 2.95
CA ASP A 106 -7.65 -13.68 4.38
C ASP A 106 -6.36 -12.91 4.74
N ALA A 107 -5.84 -12.13 3.79
CA ALA A 107 -4.68 -11.29 4.00
C ALA A 107 -4.94 -10.22 5.07
N GLN A 108 -3.89 -9.91 5.83
CA GLN A 108 -3.89 -8.83 6.81
C GLN A 108 -2.94 -7.72 6.36
N LEU A 109 -3.15 -6.50 6.89
CA LEU A 109 -2.21 -5.40 6.74
C LEU A 109 -0.93 -5.71 7.53
N GLN A 110 0.18 -5.85 6.80
CA GLN A 110 1.49 -6.08 7.39
C GLN A 110 2.31 -4.79 7.31
N GLU A 111 2.71 -4.24 8.45
CA GLU A 111 3.58 -3.07 8.50
C GLU A 111 4.96 -3.40 7.90
N VAL A 112 5.39 -2.58 6.95
CA VAL A 112 6.68 -2.74 6.28
C VAL A 112 7.74 -2.01 7.08
N LYS A 113 8.63 -2.79 7.70
CA LYS A 113 9.79 -2.24 8.41
C LYS A 113 10.89 -1.89 7.41
N LEU A 114 11.07 -0.60 7.17
CA LEU A 114 12.15 -0.09 6.32
C LEU A 114 13.48 -0.17 7.05
N GLU A 115 14.53 -0.51 6.32
CA GLU A 115 15.88 -0.54 6.86
C GLU A 115 16.34 0.90 7.10
N ALA A 116 16.51 1.26 8.38
CA ALA A 116 17.19 2.49 8.73
C ALA A 116 18.68 2.33 8.42
N GLU A 117 19.30 3.41 7.92
CA GLU A 117 20.76 3.46 7.84
C GLU A 117 21.32 3.29 9.25
N VAL A 118 21.94 2.14 9.50
CA VAL A 118 22.85 1.99 10.63
C VAL A 118 24.08 2.79 10.26
N LEU A 119 24.02 4.11 10.48
CA LEU A 119 25.23 4.89 10.58
C LEU A 119 26.06 4.20 11.65
N ALA A 120 27.18 3.60 11.25
CA ALA A 120 28.20 3.08 12.14
C ALA A 120 28.86 4.26 12.87
N LEU A 121 28.05 5.01 13.62
CA LEU A 121 28.52 5.98 14.59
C LEU A 121 29.20 5.16 15.69
N PRO A 122 30.39 5.57 16.15
CA PRO A 122 31.03 4.91 17.28
C PRO A 122 30.08 4.95 18.48
N GLN A 123 29.44 3.83 18.78
CA GLN A 123 28.53 3.70 19.91
C GLN A 123 29.38 3.80 21.18
N LYS A 124 29.14 4.85 21.97
CA LYS A 124 29.77 5.00 23.29
C LYS A 124 29.37 3.80 24.15
N ARG A 125 30.33 2.96 24.50
CA ARG A 125 30.14 1.86 25.45
C ARG A 125 30.26 2.38 26.88
N THR A 126 29.62 1.70 27.82
CA THR A 126 29.91 1.87 29.25
C THR A 126 31.31 1.33 29.54
N ILE A 127 31.85 1.65 30.72
CA ILE A 127 33.13 1.08 31.18
C ILE A 127 33.08 -0.45 31.34
N PHE A 128 31.89 -1.06 31.33
CA PHE A 128 31.67 -2.50 31.37
C PHE A 128 31.46 -3.12 29.98
N GLY A 129 31.60 -2.33 28.91
CA GLY A 129 31.44 -2.81 27.54
C GLY A 129 30.00 -2.86 27.04
N ASP A 130 29.01 -2.54 27.89
CA ASP A 130 27.62 -2.44 27.45
C ASP A 130 27.44 -1.26 26.51
N LEU A 131 26.58 -1.42 25.51
CA LEU A 131 26.15 -0.30 24.70
C LEU A 131 25.42 0.70 25.60
N LYS A 132 25.91 1.94 25.72
CA LYS A 132 25.04 2.98 26.28
C LYS A 132 23.82 3.05 25.37
N PRO A 133 22.59 2.99 25.91
CA PRO A 133 21.40 3.20 25.12
C PRO A 133 21.53 4.61 24.54
N THR A 134 21.96 4.68 23.29
CA THR A 134 21.98 5.93 22.57
C THR A 134 20.50 6.23 22.42
N LEU A 135 20.09 7.44 22.80
CA LEU A 135 18.80 8.03 22.46
C LEU A 135 18.64 8.19 20.93
N GLY A 136 19.21 7.29 20.12
CA GLY A 136 18.79 7.06 18.77
C GLY A 136 17.47 6.31 18.85
N GLN A 137 16.39 7.05 19.15
CA GLN A 137 15.09 6.71 18.58
C GLN A 137 15.39 6.29 17.14
N ALA A 138 15.10 5.05 16.77
CA ALA A 138 15.04 4.68 15.37
C ALA A 138 14.14 5.74 14.74
N ALA A 139 14.72 6.69 14.02
CA ALA A 139 14.01 7.85 13.54
C ALA A 139 12.84 7.28 12.74
N ARG A 140 11.61 7.59 13.16
CA ARG A 140 10.43 7.05 12.50
C ARG A 140 10.49 7.54 11.06
N ILE A 141 10.78 6.64 10.13
CA ILE A 141 10.90 6.96 8.72
C ILE A 141 9.49 7.32 8.25
N HIS A 142 9.27 8.59 7.93
CA HIS A 142 8.00 9.06 7.42
C HIS A 142 8.02 9.00 5.89
N ILE A 143 7.27 8.05 5.32
CA ILE A 143 7.11 7.90 3.87
C ILE A 143 6.07 8.89 3.35
N THR A 144 6.39 9.52 2.23
CA THR A 144 5.54 10.52 1.58
C THR A 144 5.00 10.04 0.23
N HIS A 145 5.73 9.15 -0.45
CA HIS A 145 5.33 8.65 -1.76
C HIS A 145 5.65 7.16 -1.91
N ILE A 146 4.78 6.44 -2.60
CA ILE A 146 4.97 5.02 -2.94
C ILE A 146 4.73 4.75 -4.43
N ALA A 147 5.39 3.73 -4.96
CA ALA A 147 5.12 3.16 -6.28
C ALA A 147 5.36 1.64 -6.25
N CYS A 148 4.55 0.91 -7.01
CA CYS A 148 4.60 -0.55 -7.07
C CYS A 148 4.77 -0.97 -8.52
N GLY A 149 5.91 -1.58 -8.84
CA GLY A 149 6.15 -2.23 -10.12
C GLY A 149 6.02 -3.74 -10.00
N SER A 150 6.11 -4.44 -11.14
CA SER A 150 6.01 -5.91 -11.15
C SER A 150 7.12 -6.60 -10.35
N ASN A 151 8.31 -6.00 -10.22
CA ASN A 151 9.46 -6.59 -9.51
C ASN A 151 10.12 -5.64 -8.51
N ILE A 152 9.98 -4.33 -8.71
CA ILE A 152 10.61 -3.30 -7.88
C ILE A 152 9.50 -2.45 -7.27
N ASN A 153 9.63 -2.17 -5.98
CA ASN A 153 8.68 -1.35 -5.23
C ASN A 153 9.47 -0.24 -4.58
N VAL A 154 8.97 0.99 -4.72
CA VAL A 154 9.69 2.18 -4.31
C VAL A 154 8.89 2.90 -3.24
N ALA A 155 9.59 3.35 -2.21
CA ALA A 155 9.07 4.32 -1.24
C ALA A 155 10.05 5.50 -1.14
N ILE A 156 9.51 6.70 -0.97
CA ILE A 156 10.30 7.93 -0.79
C ILE A 156 9.91 8.54 0.55
N SER A 157 10.89 8.89 1.38
CA SER A 157 10.68 9.57 2.66
C SER A 157 10.61 11.09 2.53
N GLU A 158 10.12 11.75 3.57
CA GLU A 158 10.21 13.22 3.74
C GLU A 158 11.65 13.77 3.73
N THR A 159 12.65 12.90 3.95
CA THR A 159 14.08 13.25 3.93
C THR A 159 14.74 12.99 2.58
N ASN A 160 13.95 12.81 1.52
CA ASN A 160 14.39 12.44 0.17
C ASN A 160 15.19 11.13 0.12
N ALA A 161 15.01 10.22 1.09
CA ALA A 161 15.56 8.88 1.03
C ALA A 161 14.68 8.00 0.15
N VAL A 162 15.30 7.26 -0.75
CA VAL A 162 14.66 6.33 -1.67
C VAL A 162 14.92 4.91 -1.22
N TYR A 163 13.85 4.12 -1.17
CA TYR A 163 13.87 2.74 -0.76
C TYR A 163 13.44 1.85 -1.92
N SER A 164 14.24 0.83 -2.25
CA SER A 164 13.74 -0.37 -2.93
C SER A 164 13.22 -1.29 -1.84
N VAL A 165 11.93 -1.13 -1.52
CA VAL A 165 11.32 -1.60 -0.27
C VAL A 165 11.72 -3.05 0.06
N PRO A 166 12.31 -3.33 1.25
CA PRO A 166 12.47 -2.41 2.40
C PRO A 166 13.80 -1.64 2.45
N SER A 167 14.74 -1.89 1.55
CA SER A 167 16.12 -1.42 1.66
C SER A 167 16.30 0.00 1.14
N LYS A 168 17.00 0.85 1.91
CA LYS A 168 17.40 2.19 1.45
C LYS A 168 18.46 2.05 0.36
N ILE A 169 18.23 2.66 -0.80
CA ILE A 169 19.14 2.60 -1.95
C ILE A 169 19.87 3.92 -2.20
N HIS A 170 19.25 5.05 -1.85
CA HIS A 170 19.83 6.36 -2.08
C HIS A 170 19.19 7.41 -1.15
N GLN A 171 19.86 8.54 -0.97
CA GLN A 171 19.26 9.74 -0.40
C GLN A 171 19.68 10.94 -1.22
N PHE A 172 18.70 11.59 -1.84
CA PHE A 172 18.95 12.83 -2.56
C PHE A 172 19.19 13.98 -1.57
N PRO A 173 19.97 15.01 -1.96
CA PRO A 173 20.06 16.24 -1.18
C PRO A 173 18.67 16.89 -1.05
N LYS A 174 18.53 17.73 -0.02
CA LYS A 174 17.37 18.61 0.13
C LYS A 174 17.52 19.88 -0.69
#